data_AF-A0AAU4UQJ8-F1
#
_entry.id   AF-A0AAU4UQJ8-F1
#
_cell.length_a   1.000
_cell.length_b   1.000
_cell.length_c   1.000
_cell.angle_alpha   90.00
_cell.angle_beta   90.00
_cell.angle_gamma   90.00
#
_symmetry.space_group_name_H-M   'P 1'
#
loop_
_entity.id
_entity.type
_entity.pdbx_description
1 polymer ?
#
loop_
_entity_poly.entity_id
_entity_poly.type
_entity_poly.pdbx_seq_one_letter_code
_entity_poly.pdbx_strand_id
1 'polypeptide(L)'
;MPSDASPAAQTVELPEGWTLTLTPALNVTSLTLRDADESPREHGFHPGPLPSALADRQPVRQLADIGDRELRDSAEQLLVGHLEHVATAQANADAFGAQFPDLVSLLAEVAGEVPGCRDRTDIDPDRLTVRLSLTTDAAGSGALLELVNSWLGPQGLKNTTDGLSMEFDGPSRGLAVTLDQVHAAGFLSWLRERGA
;
A
#
# COMPACT_ATOMS: atom_id res chain seq x y z
N MET A 1 46.06 22.97 0.98
CA MET A 1 44.63 23.29 1.07
C MET A 1 43.87 22.15 0.43
N PRO A 2 43.15 21.31 1.20
CA PRO A 2 42.29 20.30 0.59
C PRO A 2 41.00 21.00 0.14
N SER A 3 40.70 20.88 -1.14
CA SER A 3 39.44 21.31 -1.73
C SER A 3 38.30 20.46 -1.17
N ASP A 4 37.33 21.12 -0.53
CA ASP A 4 36.03 20.53 -0.22
C ASP A 4 35.35 20.14 -1.54
N ALA A 5 35.41 18.86 -1.89
CA ALA A 5 34.49 18.29 -2.84
C ALA A 5 33.13 18.20 -2.13
N SER A 6 32.30 19.23 -2.33
CA SER A 6 30.86 19.11 -2.05
C SER A 6 30.36 17.83 -2.74
N PRO A 7 29.59 16.96 -2.05
CA PRO A 7 28.96 15.84 -2.71
C PRO A 7 28.10 16.41 -3.84
N ALA A 8 28.38 16.01 -5.08
CA ALA A 8 27.56 16.36 -6.22
C ALA A 8 26.12 15.95 -5.85
N ALA A 9 25.20 16.91 -5.83
CA ALA A 9 23.80 16.64 -5.60
C ALA A 9 23.37 15.61 -6.67
N GLN A 10 23.07 14.39 -6.25
CA GLN A 10 22.48 13.40 -7.14
C GLN A 10 21.17 14.01 -7.63
N THR A 11 21.12 14.30 -8.92
CA THR A 11 19.90 14.78 -9.57
C THR A 11 18.92 13.62 -9.58
N VAL A 12 17.76 13.78 -8.95
CA VAL A 12 16.71 12.76 -8.96
C VAL A 12 16.03 12.83 -10.33
N GLU A 13 15.99 11.70 -11.04
CA GLU A 13 15.38 11.61 -12.38
C GLU A 13 14.06 10.85 -12.31
N LEU A 14 13.10 11.25 -13.15
CA LEU A 14 11.85 10.49 -13.32
C LEU A 14 12.16 9.13 -13.96
N PRO A 15 11.51 8.04 -13.50
CA PRO A 15 11.59 6.76 -14.19
C PRO A 15 11.15 6.87 -15.65
N GLU A 16 11.62 5.94 -16.49
CA GLU A 16 11.29 5.95 -17.92
C GLU A 16 9.78 5.95 -18.14
N GLY A 17 9.31 6.87 -18.98
CA GLY A 17 7.88 7.03 -19.31
C GLY A 17 7.06 7.80 -18.27
N TRP A 18 7.58 8.03 -17.06
CA TRP A 18 6.88 8.78 -16.03
C TRP A 18 6.86 10.28 -16.33
N THR A 19 5.81 10.94 -15.85
CA THR A 19 5.63 12.38 -16.05
C THR A 19 5.11 13.04 -14.78
N LEU A 20 5.39 14.33 -14.64
CA LEU A 20 4.85 15.17 -13.59
C LEU A 20 3.88 16.19 -14.21
N THR A 21 2.62 16.16 -13.76
CA THR A 21 1.62 17.15 -14.14
C THR A 21 1.50 18.21 -13.05
N LEU A 22 1.57 19.47 -13.44
CA LEU A 22 1.43 20.62 -12.57
C LEU A 22 0.12 21.35 -12.88
N THR A 23 -0.76 21.44 -11.88
CA THR A 23 -2.07 22.08 -12.03
C THR A 23 -2.19 23.24 -11.04
N PRO A 24 -2.50 24.47 -11.48
CA PRO A 24 -2.74 25.57 -10.57
C PRO A 24 -4.02 25.32 -9.76
N ALA A 25 -3.97 25.49 -8.44
CA ALA A 25 -5.11 25.32 -7.54
C ALA A 25 -5.08 26.38 -6.44
N LEU A 26 -5.98 27.37 -6.49
CA LEU A 26 -6.01 28.50 -5.55
C LEU A 26 -4.64 29.21 -5.47
N ASN A 27 -4.00 29.19 -4.30
CA ASN A 27 -2.68 29.76 -4.01
C ASN A 27 -1.57 28.70 -3.97
N VAL A 28 -1.83 27.50 -4.47
CA VAL A 28 -0.86 26.40 -4.55
C VAL A 28 -0.78 25.85 -5.97
N THR A 29 0.30 25.11 -6.23
CA THR A 29 0.45 24.27 -7.41
C THR A 29 0.29 22.83 -6.98
N SER A 30 -0.67 22.11 -7.56
CA SER A 30 -0.79 20.67 -7.37
C SER A 30 0.20 19.95 -8.26
N LEU A 31 0.92 18.99 -7.69
CA LEU A 31 1.87 18.12 -8.35
C LEU A 31 1.23 16.74 -8.42
N THR A 32 1.17 16.16 -9.60
CA THR A 32 0.69 14.79 -9.79
C THR A 32 1.73 14.00 -10.54
N LEU A 33 2.29 13.00 -9.87
CA LEU A 33 3.18 12.02 -10.47
C LEU A 33 2.34 11.00 -11.23
N ARG A 34 2.65 10.78 -12.52
CA ARG A 34 1.95 9.83 -13.38
C ARG A 34 2.97 8.86 -13.96
N ASP A 35 2.59 7.59 -14.03
CA ASP A 35 3.43 6.57 -14.64
C ASP A 35 3.36 6.59 -16.17
N ALA A 36 4.00 5.60 -16.81
CA ALA A 36 4.02 5.42 -18.25
C ALA A 36 2.63 5.17 -18.87
N ASP A 37 1.67 4.68 -18.09
CA ASP A 37 0.28 4.44 -18.51
C ASP A 37 -0.62 5.65 -18.21
N GLU A 38 -0.02 6.79 -17.84
CA GLU A 38 -0.70 8.02 -17.41
C GLU A 38 -1.56 7.85 -16.15
N SER A 39 -1.37 6.79 -15.39
CA SER A 39 -2.10 6.57 -14.14
C SER A 39 -1.49 7.45 -13.04
N PRO A 40 -2.30 8.23 -12.30
CA PRO A 40 -1.81 8.97 -11.12
C PRO A 40 -1.25 7.98 -10.09
N ARG A 41 -0.04 8.26 -9.60
CA ARG A 41 0.67 7.45 -8.61
C ARG A 41 0.84 8.16 -7.28
N GLU A 42 1.11 9.45 -7.30
CA GLU A 42 1.30 10.25 -6.10
C GLU A 42 0.86 11.70 -6.32
N HIS A 43 0.36 12.33 -5.26
CA HIS A 43 -0.11 13.72 -5.30
C HIS A 43 0.56 14.56 -4.23
N GLY A 44 1.02 15.75 -4.61
CA GLY A 44 1.65 16.72 -3.72
C GLY A 44 1.17 18.14 -3.98
N PHE A 45 1.58 19.05 -3.11
CA PHE A 45 1.27 20.47 -3.23
C PHE A 45 2.53 21.28 -2.97
N HIS A 46 2.76 22.27 -3.83
CA HIS A 46 3.79 23.28 -3.66
C HIS A 46 3.12 24.63 -3.37
N PRO A 47 3.57 25.38 -2.33
CA PRO A 47 3.03 26.70 -2.04
C PRO A 47 3.38 27.69 -3.16
N GLY A 48 2.39 28.44 -3.64
CA GLY A 48 2.58 29.44 -4.67
C GLY A 48 1.97 29.06 -6.03
N PRO A 49 1.76 30.07 -6.89
CA PRO A 49 1.15 29.86 -8.20
C PRO A 49 2.11 29.12 -9.15
N LEU A 50 1.54 28.40 -10.11
CA LEU A 50 2.31 27.75 -11.16
C LEU A 50 3.11 28.81 -11.95
N PRO A 51 4.45 28.69 -12.07
CA PRO A 51 5.23 29.60 -12.89
C PRO A 51 4.74 29.58 -14.35
N SER A 52 4.49 30.76 -14.93
CA SER A 52 3.94 30.88 -16.29
C SER A 52 4.79 30.18 -17.36
N ALA A 53 6.10 30.13 -17.17
CA ALA A 53 7.04 29.42 -18.06
C ALA A 53 6.80 27.90 -18.12
N LEU A 54 6.11 27.32 -17.14
CA LEU A 54 5.78 25.89 -17.07
C LEU A 54 4.36 25.57 -17.52
N ALA A 55 3.51 26.58 -17.74
CA ALA A 55 2.11 26.37 -18.15
C ALA A 55 2.01 25.67 -19.52
N ASP A 56 2.87 26.03 -20.46
CA ASP A 56 2.90 25.46 -21.83
C ASP A 56 3.81 24.22 -21.95
N ARG A 57 4.46 23.79 -20.86
CA ARG A 57 5.46 22.70 -20.85
C ARG A 57 4.95 21.46 -20.10
N GLN A 58 3.63 21.29 -20.04
CA GLN A 58 2.98 20.15 -19.41
C GLN A 58 2.74 19.00 -20.41
N PRO A 59 2.87 17.73 -19.99
CA PRO A 59 3.40 17.30 -18.70
C PRO A 59 4.95 17.36 -18.69
N VAL A 60 5.54 17.61 -17.53
CA VAL A 60 6.99 17.67 -17.34
C VAL A 60 7.57 16.25 -17.40
N ARG A 61 8.58 16.04 -18.25
CA ARG A 61 9.25 14.73 -18.43
C ARG A 61 10.60 14.65 -17.73
N GLN A 62 11.22 15.79 -17.41
CA GLN A 62 12.49 15.87 -16.69
C GLN A 62 12.36 16.91 -15.59
N LEU A 63 12.68 16.55 -14.34
CA LEU A 63 12.62 17.49 -13.22
C LEU A 63 13.58 18.69 -13.40
N ALA A 64 14.68 18.48 -14.14
CA ALA A 64 15.61 19.53 -14.52
C ALA A 64 14.96 20.66 -15.34
N ASP A 65 13.86 20.39 -16.06
CA ASP A 65 13.13 21.40 -16.86
C ASP A 65 12.34 22.39 -15.98
N ILE A 66 12.12 22.07 -14.70
CA ILE A 66 11.49 22.96 -13.72
C ILE A 66 12.53 24.00 -13.30
N GLY A 67 12.51 25.19 -13.90
CA GLY A 67 13.48 26.25 -13.59
C GLY A 67 13.37 26.84 -12.18
N ASP A 68 12.20 26.74 -11.55
CA ASP A 68 11.97 27.13 -10.17
C ASP A 68 12.55 26.07 -9.23
N ARG A 69 13.50 26.47 -8.38
CA ARG A 69 14.21 25.55 -7.49
C ARG A 69 13.30 24.96 -6.42
N GLU A 70 12.46 25.75 -5.77
CA GLU A 70 11.62 25.26 -4.66
C GLU A 70 10.53 24.31 -5.18
N LEU A 71 9.98 24.60 -6.36
CA LEU A 71 9.05 23.69 -7.03
C LEU A 71 9.74 22.41 -7.50
N ARG A 72 10.98 22.50 -8.00
CA ARG A 72 11.77 21.32 -8.36
C ARG A 72 12.05 20.46 -7.13
N ASP A 73 12.53 21.06 -6.04
CA ASP A 73 12.79 20.36 -4.78
C ASP A 73 11.51 19.68 -4.25
N SER A 74 10.34 20.32 -4.39
CA SER A 74 9.04 19.74 -4.03
C SER A 74 8.67 18.53 -4.92
N ALA A 75 8.97 18.61 -6.22
CA ALA A 75 8.73 17.51 -7.17
C ALA A 75 9.69 16.33 -6.93
N GLU A 76 10.96 16.62 -6.62
CA GLU A 76 11.95 15.61 -6.25
C GLU A 76 11.54 14.90 -4.95
N GLN A 77 11.10 15.64 -3.94
CA GLN A 77 10.57 15.06 -2.69
C GLN A 77 9.34 14.18 -2.93
N LEU A 78 8.43 14.59 -3.81
CA LEU A 78 7.27 13.78 -4.18
C LEU A 78 7.68 12.44 -4.80
N LEU A 79 8.62 12.47 -5.74
CA LEU A 79 9.13 11.27 -6.39
C LEU A 79 9.90 10.37 -5.42
N VAL A 80 10.81 10.93 -4.63
CA VAL A 80 11.59 10.17 -3.64
C VAL A 80 10.65 9.52 -2.62
N GLY A 81 9.70 10.28 -2.06
CA GLY A 81 8.73 9.76 -1.10
C GLY A 81 7.89 8.62 -1.70
N HIS A 82 7.45 8.75 -2.95
CA HIS A 82 6.74 7.68 -3.64
C HIS A 82 7.59 6.42 -3.82
N LEU A 83 8.83 6.56 -4.28
CA LEU A 83 9.74 5.43 -4.48
C LEU A 83 10.10 4.74 -3.15
N GLU A 84 10.31 5.50 -2.08
CA GLU A 84 10.54 4.99 -0.73
C GLU A 84 9.31 4.24 -0.19
N HIS A 85 8.11 4.77 -0.41
CA HIS A 85 6.86 4.12 -0.07
C HIS A 85 6.74 2.77 -0.80
N VAL A 86 6.93 2.74 -2.13
CA VAL A 86 6.88 1.50 -2.92
C VAL A 86 7.93 0.50 -2.47
N ALA A 87 9.18 0.95 -2.24
CA ALA A 87 10.25 0.08 -1.76
C ALA A 87 9.95 -0.52 -0.38
N THR A 88 9.36 0.27 0.53
CA THR A 88 8.96 -0.17 1.86
C THR A 88 7.84 -1.21 1.78
N ALA A 89 6.80 -0.95 0.98
CA ALA A 89 5.71 -1.89 0.74
C ALA A 89 6.24 -3.22 0.16
N GLN A 90 7.15 -3.16 -0.82
CA GLN A 90 7.76 -4.34 -1.42
C GLN A 90 8.57 -5.14 -0.39
N ALA A 91 9.43 -4.47 0.38
CA ALA A 91 10.25 -5.12 1.40
C ALA A 91 9.39 -5.83 2.47
N ASN A 92 8.29 -5.21 2.91
CA ASN A 92 7.36 -5.83 3.84
C ASN A 92 6.63 -7.02 3.23
N ALA A 93 6.21 -6.92 1.96
CA ALA A 93 5.58 -8.02 1.23
C ALA A 93 6.54 -9.21 1.07
N ASP A 94 7.79 -8.96 0.68
CA ASP A 94 8.82 -9.97 0.52
C ASP A 94 9.15 -10.67 1.84
N ALA A 95 9.28 -9.89 2.93
CA ALA A 95 9.51 -10.43 4.27
C ALA A 95 8.35 -11.34 4.73
N PHE A 96 7.10 -10.91 4.48
CA PHE A 96 5.91 -11.72 4.79
C PHE A 96 5.86 -13.00 3.95
N GLY A 97 6.14 -12.90 2.64
CA GLY A 97 6.20 -14.06 1.74
C GLY A 97 7.28 -15.06 2.14
N ALA A 98 8.44 -14.59 2.58
CA ALA A 98 9.51 -15.44 3.10
C ALA A 98 9.13 -16.14 4.41
N GLN A 99 8.29 -15.53 5.25
CA GLN A 99 7.78 -16.11 6.49
C GLN A 99 6.69 -17.18 6.24
N PHE A 100 5.91 -17.05 5.16
CA PHE A 100 4.82 -17.95 4.78
C PHE A 100 4.98 -18.49 3.35
N PRO A 101 6.01 -19.31 3.06
CA PRO A 101 6.20 -19.90 1.73
C PRO A 101 5.07 -20.88 1.33
N ASP A 102 4.30 -21.35 2.31
CA ASP A 102 3.15 -22.24 2.23
C ASP A 102 1.79 -21.49 2.23
N LEU A 103 1.79 -20.16 2.08
CA LEU A 103 0.59 -19.31 2.15
C LEU A 103 -0.57 -19.85 1.29
N VAL A 104 -0.29 -20.24 0.04
CA VAL A 104 -1.32 -20.76 -0.88
C VAL A 104 -1.98 -22.03 -0.33
N SER A 105 -1.19 -22.93 0.27
CA SER A 105 -1.71 -24.16 0.87
C SER A 105 -2.56 -23.86 2.10
N LEU A 106 -2.07 -22.96 2.97
CA LEU A 106 -2.81 -22.53 4.17
C LEU A 106 -4.16 -21.89 3.81
N LEU A 107 -4.21 -21.02 2.80
CA LEU A 107 -5.46 -20.39 2.37
C LEU A 107 -6.40 -21.38 1.67
N ALA A 108 -5.86 -22.38 0.97
CA ALA A 108 -6.67 -23.47 0.41
C ALA A 108 -7.32 -24.35 1.51
N GLU A 109 -6.65 -24.55 2.65
CA GLU A 109 -7.24 -25.22 3.81
C GLU A 109 -8.42 -24.42 4.36
N VAL A 110 -8.28 -23.09 4.49
CA VAL A 110 -9.39 -22.21 4.88
C VAL A 110 -10.57 -22.34 3.92
N ALA A 111 -10.32 -22.34 2.61
CA ALA A 111 -11.36 -22.49 1.60
C ALA A 111 -12.04 -23.88 1.63
N GLY A 112 -11.33 -24.92 2.10
CA GLY A 112 -11.89 -26.25 2.33
C GLY A 112 -12.81 -26.32 3.55
N GLU A 113 -12.51 -25.55 4.60
CA GLU A 113 -13.31 -25.50 5.84
C GLU A 113 -14.49 -24.53 5.77
N VAL A 114 -14.35 -23.44 5.01
CA VAL A 114 -15.33 -22.35 4.93
C VAL A 114 -15.96 -22.31 3.54
N PRO A 115 -17.23 -22.72 3.38
CA PRO A 115 -17.92 -22.71 2.10
C PRO A 115 -17.91 -21.33 1.44
N GLY A 116 -17.47 -21.27 0.18
CA GLY A 116 -17.48 -20.02 -0.58
C GLY A 116 -16.47 -18.97 -0.11
N CYS A 117 -15.51 -19.35 0.75
CA CYS A 117 -14.48 -18.43 1.20
C CYS A 117 -13.60 -17.96 0.04
N ARG A 118 -13.28 -16.68 0.07
CA ARG A 118 -12.33 -16.03 -0.84
C ARG A 118 -11.34 -15.25 0.00
N ASP A 119 -10.07 -15.49 -0.23
CA ASP A 119 -8.99 -14.72 0.34
C ASP A 119 -8.57 -13.58 -0.62
N ARG A 120 -7.98 -12.56 -0.03
CA ARG A 120 -7.27 -11.50 -0.73
C ARG A 120 -6.11 -11.06 0.13
N THR A 121 -4.92 -11.07 -0.44
CA THR A 121 -3.73 -10.46 0.15
C THR A 121 -3.38 -9.21 -0.63
N ASP A 122 -3.37 -8.07 0.04
CA ASP A 122 -2.93 -6.80 -0.55
C ASP A 122 -2.04 -5.99 0.41
N ILE A 123 -1.60 -4.82 -0.04
CA ILE A 123 -0.84 -3.88 0.79
C ILE A 123 -1.80 -2.84 1.34
N ASP A 124 -1.76 -2.66 2.66
CA ASP A 124 -2.42 -1.53 3.31
C ASP A 124 -1.74 -0.23 2.87
N PRO A 125 -2.45 0.69 2.20
CA PRO A 125 -1.84 1.90 1.65
C PRO A 125 -1.41 2.91 2.72
N ASP A 126 -1.92 2.80 3.94
CA ASP A 126 -1.58 3.70 5.05
C ASP A 126 -0.43 3.13 5.88
N ARG A 127 -0.40 1.81 6.08
CA ARG A 127 0.61 1.13 6.92
C ARG A 127 1.78 0.54 6.13
N LEU A 128 1.65 0.41 4.82
CA LEU A 128 2.65 -0.18 3.90
C LEU A 128 2.98 -1.63 4.22
N THR A 129 2.05 -2.34 4.83
CA THR A 129 2.20 -3.71 5.30
C THR A 129 1.18 -4.62 4.64
N VAL A 130 1.43 -5.93 4.68
CA VAL A 130 0.51 -6.92 4.14
C VAL A 130 -0.79 -6.92 4.94
N ARG A 131 -1.91 -6.99 4.23
CA ARG A 131 -3.25 -7.15 4.78
C ARG A 131 -3.88 -8.40 4.18
N LEU A 132 -4.44 -9.25 5.04
CA LEU A 132 -5.18 -10.45 4.65
C LEU A 132 -6.66 -10.22 4.89
N SER A 133 -7.46 -10.38 3.85
CA SER A 133 -8.92 -10.37 3.93
C SER A 133 -9.48 -11.74 3.58
N LEU A 134 -10.38 -12.25 4.42
CA LEU A 134 -11.16 -13.47 4.20
C LEU A 134 -12.62 -13.07 4.09
N THR A 135 -13.26 -13.43 2.99
CA THR A 135 -14.66 -13.09 2.73
C THR A 135 -15.45 -14.32 2.39
N THR A 136 -16.72 -14.34 2.76
CA THR A 136 -17.65 -15.43 2.45
C THR A 136 -19.05 -14.88 2.23
N ASP A 137 -19.88 -15.65 1.53
CA ASP A 137 -21.32 -15.42 1.52
C ASP A 137 -21.98 -15.88 2.83
N ALA A 138 -23.30 -15.68 2.91
CA ALA A 138 -24.12 -16.06 4.06
C ALA A 138 -23.97 -17.52 4.51
N ALA A 139 -23.69 -18.45 3.60
CA ALA A 139 -23.60 -19.87 3.92
C ALA A 139 -22.31 -20.20 4.68
N GLY A 140 -21.20 -19.53 4.34
CA GLY A 140 -19.92 -19.70 5.04
C GLY A 140 -19.70 -18.77 6.23
N SER A 141 -20.53 -17.74 6.44
CA SER A 141 -20.35 -16.75 7.52
C SER A 141 -20.22 -17.38 8.92
N GLY A 142 -21.00 -18.43 9.21
CA GLY A 142 -20.90 -19.16 10.48
C GLY A 142 -19.58 -19.89 10.63
N ALA A 143 -19.17 -20.64 9.59
CA ALA A 143 -17.90 -21.37 9.57
C ALA A 143 -16.68 -20.44 9.67
N LEU A 144 -16.70 -19.30 8.96
CA LEU A 144 -15.63 -18.32 9.04
C LEU A 144 -15.54 -17.69 10.45
N LEU A 145 -16.68 -17.36 11.05
CA LEU A 145 -16.72 -16.82 12.40
C LEU A 145 -16.22 -17.82 13.44
N GLU A 146 -16.61 -19.09 13.31
CA GLU A 146 -16.12 -20.18 14.17
C GLU A 146 -14.61 -20.39 14.02
N LEU A 147 -14.11 -20.42 12.78
CA LEU A 147 -12.69 -20.54 12.48
C LEU A 147 -11.89 -19.42 13.15
N VAL A 148 -12.28 -18.16 12.93
CA VAL A 148 -11.58 -17.01 13.51
C VAL A 148 -11.68 -17.01 15.03
N ASN A 149 -12.85 -17.32 15.62
CA ASN A 149 -12.99 -17.39 17.07
C ASN A 149 -12.14 -18.51 17.71
N SER A 150 -11.95 -19.64 17.00
CA SER A 150 -11.10 -20.73 17.47
C SER A 150 -9.62 -20.33 17.57
N TRP A 151 -9.19 -19.39 16.73
CA TRP A 151 -7.88 -18.75 16.83
C TRP A 151 -7.85 -17.66 17.90
N LEU A 152 -8.83 -16.76 17.95
CA LEU A 152 -8.82 -15.60 18.85
C LEU A 152 -8.90 -15.99 20.33
N GLY A 153 -9.73 -16.98 20.68
CA GLY A 153 -10.00 -17.37 22.07
C GLY A 153 -8.74 -17.73 22.86
N PRO A 154 -7.90 -18.67 22.39
CA PRO A 154 -6.64 -19.04 23.03
C PRO A 154 -5.62 -17.88 23.13
N GLN A 155 -5.69 -16.91 22.21
CA GLN A 155 -4.79 -15.76 22.16
C GLN A 155 -5.27 -14.59 23.03
N GLY A 156 -6.44 -14.69 23.66
CA GLY A 156 -7.05 -13.61 24.43
C GLY A 156 -7.46 -12.38 23.59
N LEU A 157 -7.53 -12.55 22.26
CA LEU A 157 -7.88 -11.49 21.32
C LEU A 157 -9.40 -11.36 21.21
N LYS A 158 -9.88 -10.17 20.84
CA LYS A 158 -11.31 -9.88 20.66
C LYS A 158 -11.55 -9.38 19.24
N ASN A 159 -12.80 -9.42 18.82
CA ASN A 159 -13.25 -8.81 17.56
C ASN A 159 -13.12 -7.26 17.52
N THR A 160 -12.69 -6.64 18.62
CA THR A 160 -12.39 -5.20 18.73
C THR A 160 -10.89 -4.91 18.84
N THR A 161 -10.03 -5.90 18.62
CA THR A 161 -8.58 -5.69 18.63
C THR A 161 -8.18 -4.82 17.44
N ASP A 162 -7.37 -3.78 17.68
CA ASP A 162 -6.84 -2.95 16.59
C ASP A 162 -6.04 -3.81 15.60
N GLY A 163 -6.21 -3.56 14.30
CA GLY A 163 -5.63 -4.40 13.25
C GLY A 163 -6.43 -5.67 12.90
N LEU A 164 -7.59 -5.88 13.54
CA LEU A 164 -8.56 -6.91 13.18
C LEU A 164 -9.95 -6.28 13.02
N SER A 165 -10.61 -6.51 11.88
CA SER A 165 -12.01 -6.13 11.68
C SER A 165 -12.85 -7.30 11.21
N MET A 166 -14.12 -7.31 11.63
CA MET A 166 -15.14 -8.24 11.16
C MET A 166 -16.38 -7.45 10.77
N GLU A 167 -16.77 -7.54 9.51
CA GLU A 167 -17.88 -6.78 8.95
C GLU A 167 -18.89 -7.73 8.30
N PHE A 168 -20.17 -7.56 8.65
CA PHE A 168 -21.25 -8.25 7.96
C PHE A 168 -21.75 -7.37 6.82
N ASP A 169 -21.69 -7.90 5.60
CA ASP A 169 -22.28 -7.25 4.44
C ASP A 169 -23.80 -7.46 4.50
N GLY A 170 -24.56 -6.42 4.86
CA GLY A 170 -26.01 -6.50 5.06
C GLY A 170 -26.79 -7.08 3.87
N PRO A 171 -26.55 -6.60 2.63
CA PRO A 171 -27.13 -7.16 1.40
C PRO A 171 -26.81 -8.63 1.12
N SER A 172 -25.54 -9.06 1.20
CA SER A 172 -25.17 -10.46 0.90
C SER A 172 -25.28 -11.40 2.10
N ARG A 173 -25.44 -10.82 3.30
CA ARG A 173 -25.28 -11.47 4.62
C ARG A 173 -23.95 -12.21 4.78
N GLY A 174 -22.97 -11.86 3.94
CA GLY A 174 -21.62 -12.37 4.01
C GLY A 174 -20.85 -11.80 5.19
N LEU A 175 -19.80 -12.50 5.58
CA LEU A 175 -18.84 -12.05 6.57
C LEU A 175 -17.52 -11.72 5.87
N ALA A 176 -16.97 -10.56 6.17
CA ALA A 176 -15.63 -10.15 5.80
C ALA A 176 -14.79 -10.00 7.07
N VAL A 177 -13.63 -10.65 7.09
CA VAL A 177 -12.62 -10.54 8.15
C VAL A 177 -11.37 -9.95 7.54
N THR A 178 -10.84 -8.88 8.12
CA THR A 178 -9.61 -8.25 7.66
C THR A 178 -8.60 -8.22 8.79
N LEU A 179 -7.38 -8.66 8.50
CA LEU A 179 -6.26 -8.76 9.42
C LEU A 179 -5.10 -7.93 8.88
N ASP A 180 -4.52 -7.09 9.74
CA ASP A 180 -3.21 -6.48 9.46
C ASP A 180 -2.10 -7.53 9.47
N GLN A 181 -0.88 -7.13 9.09
CA GLN A 181 0.23 -8.06 8.92
C GLN A 181 0.55 -8.88 10.19
N VAL A 182 0.47 -8.26 11.38
CA VAL A 182 0.78 -8.93 12.64
C VAL A 182 -0.26 -10.01 12.93
N HIS A 183 -1.54 -9.66 12.77
CA HIS A 183 -2.64 -10.57 13.01
C HIS A 183 -2.74 -11.66 11.94
N ALA A 184 -2.48 -11.32 10.68
CA ALA A 184 -2.38 -12.28 9.59
C ALA A 184 -1.26 -13.30 9.84
N ALA A 185 -0.08 -12.83 10.26
CA ALA A 185 1.01 -13.73 10.61
C ALA A 185 0.66 -14.64 11.80
N GLY A 186 -0.01 -14.11 12.82
CA GLY A 186 -0.49 -14.88 13.97
C GLY A 186 -1.53 -15.94 13.58
N PHE A 187 -2.50 -15.56 12.74
CA PHE A 187 -3.53 -16.46 12.24
C PHE A 187 -2.95 -17.58 11.38
N LEU A 188 -2.08 -17.25 10.42
CA LEU A 188 -1.45 -18.24 9.54
C LEU A 188 -0.51 -19.19 10.30
N SER A 189 0.22 -18.68 11.30
CA SER A 189 1.08 -19.53 12.14
C SER A 189 0.24 -20.52 12.96
N TRP A 190 -0.86 -20.04 13.55
CA TRP A 190 -1.82 -20.90 14.25
C TRP A 190 -2.45 -21.94 13.32
N LEU A 191 -2.81 -21.56 12.10
CA LEU A 191 -3.39 -22.49 11.12
C LEU A 191 -2.39 -23.60 10.76
N ARG A 192 -1.12 -23.22 10.53
CA ARG A 192 -0.03 -24.17 10.30
C ARG A 192 0.16 -25.14 11.46
N GLU A 193 0.11 -24.66 12.69
CA GLU A 193 0.22 -25.50 13.90
C GLU A 193 -0.99 -26.42 14.10
N ARG A 194 -2.18 -25.98 13.69
CA ARG A 194 -3.41 -26.78 13.78
C ARG A 194 -3.44 -27.93 12.76
N GLY A 195 -2.80 -27.74 11.60
CA GLY A 195 -2.71 -28.75 10.53
C GLY A 195 -1.54 -29.74 10.65
N ALA A 196 -0.57 -29.47 11.54
CA ALA A 196 0.57 -30.34 11.84
C ALA A 196 0.25 -31.41 12.90
#